data_AF-A0A2N1ZZ95-F1
#
_entry.id   AF-A0A2N1ZZ95-F1
#
_cell.length_a   1.000
_cell.length_b   1.000
_cell.length_c   1.000
_cell.angle_alpha   90.00
_cell.angle_beta   90.00
_cell.angle_gamma   90.00
#
_symmetry.space_group_name_H-M   'P 1'
#
loop_
_entity.id
_entity.type
_entity.pdbx_description
1 polymer ?
#
loop_
_entity_poly.entity_id
_entity_poly.type
_entity_poly.pdbx_seq_one_letter_code
_entity_poly.pdbx_strand_id
1 'polypeptide(L)'
;MKQYPSRMGIGASSILLILVIVSLTLFASLSLIQARADAALTKKTAVSTAAYYEADTRAQQTIALLDDALKSGVSPETVEGVLLQEDQTAAFAIEASDGHVLRVVADVSSGRSIIRSYKYESAEGWAQESAGTLWQGG
;
A
#
# COMPACT_ATOMS: atom_id res chain seq x y z
N MET A 1 44.32 -14.19 63.99
CA MET A 1 43.28 -13.65 63.08
C MET A 1 42.69 -14.83 62.30
N LYS A 2 41.43 -15.16 62.54
CA LYS A 2 40.80 -16.38 62.01
C LYS A 2 40.18 -16.05 60.65
N GLN A 3 40.80 -16.51 59.57
CA GLN A 3 40.30 -16.27 58.22
C GLN A 3 39.15 -17.22 57.91
N TYR A 4 38.00 -16.66 57.53
CA TYR A 4 36.87 -17.42 57.01
C TYR A 4 37.05 -17.58 55.50
N PRO A 5 37.18 -18.82 54.98
CA PRO A 5 37.26 -19.01 53.54
C PRO A 5 35.89 -18.70 52.94
N SER A 6 35.84 -17.65 52.12
CA SER A 6 34.68 -17.25 51.34
C SER A 6 34.30 -18.37 50.38
N ARG A 7 33.39 -19.27 50.78
CA ARG A 7 32.72 -20.22 49.87
C ARG A 7 31.67 -19.54 48.98
N MET A 8 31.84 -18.26 48.71
CA MET A 8 31.08 -17.47 47.75
C MET A 8 31.92 -17.42 46.48
N GLY A 9 31.70 -18.30 45.51
CA GLY A 9 32.54 -18.22 44.31
C GLY A 9 32.22 -19.10 43.12
N ILE A 10 31.42 -20.17 43.26
CA ILE A 10 31.18 -21.09 42.14
C ILE A 10 29.70 -21.13 41.72
N GLY A 11 28.78 -21.20 42.68
CA GLY A 11 27.34 -21.22 42.38
C GLY A 11 26.81 -19.90 41.81
N ALA A 12 27.17 -18.76 42.40
CA ALA A 12 26.70 -17.45 41.96
C ALA A 12 27.18 -17.08 40.54
N SER A 13 28.45 -17.36 40.22
CA SER A 13 28.98 -17.11 38.88
C SER A 13 28.34 -17.99 37.81
N SER A 14 27.99 -19.24 38.14
CA SER A 14 27.24 -20.14 37.23
C SER A 14 25.83 -19.63 36.96
N ILE A 15 25.12 -19.16 37.99
CA ILE A 15 23.78 -18.57 37.84
C ILE A 15 23.83 -17.32 36.96
N LEU A 16 24.81 -16.44 37.19
CA LEU A 16 25.00 -15.25 36.34
C LEU A 16 25.27 -15.63 34.88
N LEU A 17 26.11 -16.64 34.64
CA LEU A 17 26.40 -17.13 33.29
C LEU A 17 25.15 -17.66 32.60
N ILE A 18 24.35 -18.47 33.30
CA ILE A 18 23.09 -19.00 32.77
C ILE A 18 22.13 -17.85 32.41
N LEU A 19 21.98 -16.86 33.30
CA LEU A 19 21.14 -15.70 33.03
C LEU A 19 21.60 -14.94 31.79
N VAL A 20 22.91 -14.68 31.65
CA VAL A 20 23.47 -14.01 30.48
C VAL A 20 23.20 -14.81 29.20
N ILE A 21 23.41 -16.12 29.21
CA ILE A 21 23.16 -16.97 28.03
C ILE A 21 21.68 -16.96 27.67
N VAL A 22 20.77 -17.08 28.64
CA VAL A 22 19.33 -17.02 28.41
C VAL A 22 18.92 -15.65 27.87
N SER A 23 19.43 -14.55 28.44
CA SER A 23 19.19 -13.19 27.95
C SER A 23 19.69 -12.98 26.52
N LEU A 24 20.91 -13.43 26.20
CA LEU A 24 21.46 -13.35 24.85
C LEU A 24 20.65 -14.19 23.86
N THR A 25 20.18 -15.38 24.28
CA THR A 25 19.34 -16.25 23.44
C THR A 25 17.98 -15.60 23.16
N LEU A 26 17.34 -15.01 24.16
CA LEU A 26 16.08 -14.29 24.00
C LEU A 26 16.25 -13.08 23.10
N PHE A 27 17.32 -12.30 23.29
CA PHE A 27 17.61 -11.14 22.46
C PHE A 27 17.89 -11.54 21.00
N ALA A 28 18.67 -12.61 20.77
CA ALA A 28 18.92 -13.14 19.45
C ALA A 28 17.65 -13.65 18.77
N SER A 29 16.77 -14.33 19.52
CA SER A 29 15.48 -14.80 19.02
C SER A 29 14.58 -13.63 18.62
N LEU A 30 14.46 -12.61 19.47
CA LEU A 30 13.72 -11.38 19.15
C LEU A 30 14.30 -10.68 17.93
N SER A 31 15.63 -10.57 17.82
CA SER A 31 16.30 -9.96 16.68
C SER A 31 16.01 -10.72 15.38
N LEU A 32 16.01 -12.06 15.41
CA LEU A 32 15.66 -12.87 14.26
C LEU A 32 14.18 -12.73 13.87
N ILE A 33 13.27 -12.73 14.85
CA ILE A 33 11.83 -12.53 14.61
C ILE A 33 11.57 -11.15 14.01
N GLN A 34 12.20 -10.10 14.56
CA GLN A 34 12.09 -8.73 14.03
C GLN A 34 12.64 -8.64 12.61
N ALA A 35 13.84 -9.17 12.34
CA ALA A 35 14.42 -9.16 10.99
C ALA A 35 13.53 -9.88 9.97
N ARG A 36 12.87 -10.99 10.36
CA ARG A 36 11.90 -11.68 9.50
C ARG A 36 10.62 -10.87 9.28
N ALA A 37 10.12 -10.19 10.31
CA ALA A 37 8.97 -9.31 10.20
C ALA A 37 9.27 -8.12 9.27
N ASP A 38 10.41 -7.47 9.46
CA ASP A 38 10.87 -6.35 8.63
C ASP A 38 11.07 -6.78 7.17
N ALA A 39 11.63 -7.97 6.93
CA ALA A 39 11.78 -8.52 5.58
C ALA A 39 10.42 -8.81 4.92
N ALA A 40 9.46 -9.37 5.67
CA ALA A 40 8.12 -9.63 5.18
C ALA A 40 7.35 -8.33 4.86
N LEU A 41 7.47 -7.33 5.74
CA LEU A 41 6.90 -6.00 5.53
C LEU A 41 7.51 -5.33 4.30
N THR A 42 8.84 -5.30 4.18
CA THR A 42 9.54 -4.74 3.03
C THR A 42 9.09 -5.38 1.72
N LYS A 43 8.95 -6.72 1.70
CA LYS A 43 8.44 -7.44 0.53
C LYS A 43 7.00 -7.03 0.19
N LYS A 44 6.12 -6.92 1.18
CA LYS A 44 4.73 -6.49 0.98
C LYS A 44 4.66 -5.07 0.43
N THR A 45 5.46 -4.15 0.98
CA THR A 45 5.54 -2.77 0.51
C THR A 45 6.05 -2.71 -0.93
N ALA A 46 7.11 -3.46 -1.27
CA ALA A 46 7.64 -3.50 -2.63
C ALA A 46 6.60 -4.01 -3.64
N VAL A 47 5.83 -5.05 -3.28
CA VAL A 47 4.75 -5.58 -4.12
C VAL A 47 3.62 -4.56 -4.31
N SER A 48 3.18 -3.89 -3.25
CA SER A 48 2.12 -2.86 -3.36
C SER A 48 2.57 -1.65 -4.17
N THR A 49 3.81 -1.19 -4.01
CA THR A 49 4.37 -0.11 -4.84
C THR A 49 4.43 -0.51 -6.31
N ALA A 50 4.86 -1.74 -6.62
CA ALA A 50 4.86 -2.24 -7.99
C ALA A 50 3.44 -2.33 -8.57
N ALA A 51 2.47 -2.83 -7.80
CA ALA A 51 1.07 -2.93 -8.20
C ALA A 51 0.46 -1.56 -8.52
N TYR A 52 0.76 -0.54 -7.70
CA TYR A 52 0.34 0.84 -7.94
C TYR A 52 0.85 1.37 -9.29
N TYR A 53 2.16 1.23 -9.55
CA TYR A 53 2.75 1.72 -10.80
C TYR A 53 2.29 0.92 -12.03
N GLU A 54 2.01 -0.37 -11.88
CA GLU A 54 1.42 -1.18 -12.95
C GLU A 54 0.01 -0.69 -13.31
N ALA A 55 -0.83 -0.41 -12.31
CA ALA A 55 -2.15 0.15 -12.51
C ALA A 55 -2.08 1.56 -13.12
N ASP A 56 -1.15 2.40 -12.67
CA ASP A 56 -0.91 3.75 -13.19
C ASP A 56 -0.49 3.71 -14.67
N THR A 57 0.42 2.80 -15.03
CA THR A 57 0.85 2.62 -16.43
C THR A 57 -0.33 2.24 -17.32
N ARG A 58 -1.18 1.30 -16.87
CA ARG A 58 -2.40 0.93 -17.60
C ARG A 58 -3.38 2.09 -17.70
N ALA A 59 -3.52 2.90 -16.64
CA ALA A 59 -4.39 4.08 -16.67
C ALA A 59 -3.91 5.10 -17.71
N GLN A 60 -2.61 5.39 -17.73
CA GLN A 60 -2.03 6.30 -18.71
C GLN A 60 -2.21 5.78 -20.14
N GLN A 61 -2.08 4.47 -20.37
CA GLN A 61 -2.36 3.86 -21.68
C GLN A 61 -3.82 4.08 -22.11
N THR A 62 -4.77 3.85 -21.22
CA THR A 62 -6.20 4.08 -21.50
C THR A 62 -6.49 5.56 -21.76
N ILE A 63 -5.88 6.48 -21.00
CA ILE A 63 -6.02 7.94 -21.24
C ILE A 63 -5.45 8.32 -22.60
N ALA A 64 -4.29 7.77 -22.97
CA ALA A 64 -3.67 8.04 -24.27
C ALA A 64 -4.55 7.53 -25.43
N LEU A 65 -5.16 6.35 -25.28
CA LEU A 65 -6.14 5.82 -26.25
C LEU A 65 -7.39 6.70 -26.33
N LEU A 66 -7.88 7.19 -25.19
CA LEU A 66 -9.01 8.10 -25.12
C LEU A 66 -8.71 9.43 -25.83
N ASP A 67 -7.53 10.01 -25.59
CA ASP A 67 -7.09 11.24 -26.25
C ASP A 67 -6.93 11.06 -27.77
N ASP A 68 -6.44 9.90 -28.22
CA ASP A 68 -6.30 9.59 -29.65
C ASP A 68 -7.66 9.38 -30.33
N ALA A 69 -8.59 8.71 -29.67
CA ALA A 69 -9.98 8.57 -30.12
C ALA A 69 -10.65 9.94 -30.26
N LEU A 70 -10.47 10.83 -29.29
CA LEU A 70 -11.02 12.19 -29.32
C LEU A 70 -10.43 13.05 -30.43
N LYS A 71 -9.12 12.95 -30.66
CA LYS A 71 -8.46 13.62 -31.81
C LYS A 71 -8.95 13.09 -33.16
N SER A 72 -9.26 11.80 -33.22
CA SER A 72 -9.76 11.14 -34.42
C SER A 72 -11.26 11.36 -34.66
N GLY A 73 -11.96 12.08 -33.76
CA GLY A 73 -13.40 12.33 -33.85
C GLY A 73 -14.26 11.10 -33.55
N VAL A 74 -13.69 10.08 -32.91
CA VAL A 74 -14.36 8.85 -32.52
C VAL A 74 -14.92 9.01 -31.10
N SER A 75 -16.18 8.60 -30.90
CA SER A 75 -16.82 8.69 -29.59
C SER A 75 -16.03 7.87 -28.54
N PRO A 76 -15.80 8.44 -27.34
CA PRO A 76 -15.02 7.83 -26.25
C PRO A 76 -15.57 6.50 -25.72
N GLU A 77 -16.77 6.09 -26.16
CA GLU A 77 -17.45 4.81 -25.83
C GLU A 77 -16.81 3.59 -26.49
N THR A 78 -15.90 3.82 -27.44
CA THR A 78 -15.19 2.74 -28.15
C THR A 78 -14.01 2.19 -27.34
N VAL A 79 -13.60 2.88 -26.27
CA VAL A 79 -12.49 2.44 -25.42
C VAL A 79 -13.00 1.44 -24.38
N GLU A 80 -12.50 0.21 -24.46
CA GLU A 80 -12.88 -0.91 -23.59
C GLU A 80 -12.74 -0.54 -22.10
N GLY A 81 -13.84 -0.63 -21.35
CA GLY A 81 -13.87 -0.34 -19.90
C GLY A 81 -14.13 1.11 -19.51
N VAL A 82 -14.37 2.01 -20.46
CA VAL A 82 -14.77 3.41 -20.20
C VAL A 82 -16.28 3.52 -20.15
N LEU A 83 -16.82 3.91 -18.99
CA LEU A 83 -18.22 4.26 -18.84
C LEU A 83 -18.39 5.76 -19.08
N LEU A 84 -19.12 6.12 -20.14
CA LEU A 84 -19.56 7.48 -20.37
C LEU A 84 -20.79 7.78 -19.54
N GLN A 85 -20.65 8.77 -18.67
CA GLN A 85 -21.76 9.33 -17.91
C GLN A 85 -22.50 10.35 -18.78
N GLU A 86 -23.79 10.57 -18.49
CA GLU A 86 -24.69 11.47 -19.24
C GLU A 86 -24.16 12.93 -19.34
N ASP A 87 -23.18 13.30 -18.51
CA ASP A 87 -22.50 14.61 -18.47
C ASP A 87 -21.17 14.65 -19.26
N GLN A 88 -21.03 13.88 -20.34
CA GLN A 88 -19.81 13.78 -21.17
C GLN A 88 -18.52 13.52 -20.37
N THR A 89 -18.65 12.78 -19.27
CA THR A 89 -17.55 12.42 -18.37
C THR A 89 -17.24 10.94 -18.55
N ALA A 90 -16.01 10.63 -18.92
CA ALA A 90 -15.48 9.28 -19.07
C ALA A 90 -14.91 8.79 -17.72
N ALA A 91 -15.50 7.74 -17.15
CA ALA A 91 -15.01 7.10 -15.94
C ALA A 91 -14.54 5.67 -16.24
N PHE A 92 -13.34 5.31 -15.79
CA PHE A 92 -12.82 3.96 -15.89
C PHE A 92 -12.08 3.55 -14.61
N ALA A 93 -12.00 2.25 -14.38
CA ALA A 93 -11.40 1.67 -13.19
C ALA A 93 -10.43 0.56 -13.60
N ILE A 94 -9.26 0.54 -12.98
CA ILE A 94 -8.20 -0.45 -13.24
C ILE A 94 -7.90 -1.17 -11.95
N GLU A 95 -8.13 -2.47 -11.94
CA GLU A 95 -7.77 -3.33 -10.82
C GLU A 95 -6.26 -3.50 -10.75
N ALA A 96 -5.70 -3.18 -9.59
CA ALA A 96 -4.31 -3.43 -9.25
C ALA A 96 -4.16 -4.83 -8.64
N SER A 97 -2.99 -5.43 -8.82
CA SER A 97 -2.69 -6.79 -8.37
C SER A 97 -2.60 -6.94 -6.84
N ASP A 98 -2.62 -5.84 -6.08
CA ASP A 98 -2.61 -5.83 -4.62
C ASP A 98 -4.01 -5.71 -3.98
N GLY A 99 -5.07 -5.82 -4.78
CA GLY A 99 -6.46 -5.71 -4.33
C GLY A 99 -6.97 -4.28 -4.22
N HIS A 100 -6.23 -3.28 -4.72
CA HIS A 100 -6.75 -1.92 -4.90
C HIS A 100 -7.26 -1.71 -6.33
N VAL A 101 -8.02 -0.64 -6.52
CA VAL A 101 -8.54 -0.19 -7.81
C VAL A 101 -8.15 1.27 -7.98
N LEU A 102 -7.55 1.56 -9.14
CA LEU A 102 -7.28 2.91 -9.58
C LEU A 102 -8.48 3.41 -10.38
N ARG A 103 -9.23 4.36 -9.82
CA ARG A 103 -10.37 5.00 -10.47
C ARG A 103 -9.95 6.34 -11.08
N VAL A 104 -10.20 6.48 -12.37
CA VAL A 104 -9.93 7.69 -13.13
C VAL A 104 -11.23 8.24 -13.70
N VAL A 105 -11.44 9.54 -13.52
CA VAL A 105 -12.58 10.26 -14.07
C VAL A 105 -12.03 11.43 -14.89
N ALA A 106 -12.35 11.44 -16.18
CA ALA A 106 -11.95 12.46 -17.13
C ALA A 106 -13.18 13.13 -17.75
N ASP A 107 -13.19 14.46 -17.77
CA ASP A 107 -14.19 15.24 -18.48
C ASP A 107 -13.81 15.35 -19.96
N VAL A 108 -14.77 15.12 -20.85
CA VAL A 108 -14.56 15.06 -22.29
C VAL A 108 -15.38 16.11 -23.04
N SER A 109 -16.09 17.00 -22.32
CA SER A 109 -17.13 17.88 -22.88
C SER A 109 -16.66 18.93 -23.90
N SER A 110 -15.35 19.18 -23.98
CA SER A 110 -14.79 20.32 -24.71
C SER A 110 -13.81 19.94 -25.82
N GLY A 111 -13.81 18.68 -26.27
CA GLY A 111 -12.83 18.18 -27.26
C GLY A 111 -11.40 18.03 -26.72
N ARG A 112 -11.25 18.05 -25.39
CA ARG A 112 -10.01 17.82 -24.65
C ARG A 112 -10.33 17.03 -23.38
N SER A 113 -9.57 15.97 -23.10
CA SER A 113 -9.67 15.22 -21.86
C SER A 113 -9.08 16.03 -20.70
N ILE A 114 -9.88 16.35 -19.68
CA ILE A 114 -9.39 16.95 -18.43
C ILE A 114 -9.65 15.96 -17.30
N ILE A 115 -8.57 15.44 -16.70
CA ILE A 115 -8.66 14.53 -15.56
C ILE A 115 -9.24 15.31 -14.37
N ARG A 116 -10.44 14.91 -13.89
CA ARG A 116 -11.07 15.49 -12.70
C ARG A 116 -10.73 14.74 -11.41
N SER A 117 -10.50 13.43 -11.49
CA SER A 117 -10.19 12.61 -10.32
C SER A 117 -9.25 11.46 -10.67
N TYR A 118 -8.24 11.25 -9.81
CA TYR A 118 -7.30 10.15 -9.86
C TYR A 118 -7.16 9.56 -8.45
N LYS A 119 -7.82 8.44 -8.15
CA LYS A 119 -7.87 7.87 -6.81
C LYS A 119 -7.52 6.39 -6.82
N TYR A 120 -6.61 5.98 -5.95
CA TYR A 120 -6.24 4.60 -5.70
C TYR A 120 -6.91 4.15 -4.40
N GLU A 121 -7.92 3.29 -4.49
CA GLU A 121 -8.77 2.88 -3.37
C GLU A 121 -8.79 1.36 -3.25
N SER A 122 -8.98 0.81 -2.05
CA SER A 122 -9.10 -0.65 -1.88
C SER A 122 -10.36 -1.18 -2.58
N ALA A 123 -10.25 -2.30 -3.30
CA ALA A 123 -11.38 -2.93 -3.99
C ALA A 123 -12.49 -3.39 -3.03
N GLU A 124 -12.14 -3.63 -1.76
CA GLU A 124 -13.08 -4.11 -0.72
C GLU A 124 -13.85 -2.97 -0.02
N GLY A 125 -13.60 -1.72 -0.37
CA GLY A 125 -14.07 -0.55 0.38
C GLY A 125 -15.11 0.32 -0.31
N TRP A 126 -16.17 -0.23 -0.93
CA TRP A 126 -17.29 0.58 -1.43
C TRP A 126 -18.66 -0.07 -1.16
N ALA A 127 -19.14 0.10 0.07
CA ALA A 127 -20.57 0.22 0.33
C ALA A 127 -20.77 1.48 1.19
N GLN A 128 -21.04 2.60 0.51
CA GLN A 128 -21.58 3.85 1.08
C GLN A 128 -20.72 4.57 2.13
N GLU A 129 -19.87 5.50 1.68
CA GLU A 129 -19.65 6.74 2.45
C GLU A 129 -19.74 7.91 1.47
N SER A 130 -20.98 8.36 1.28
CA SER A 130 -21.31 9.60 0.59
C SER A 130 -20.53 10.75 1.22
N ALA A 131 -19.98 11.62 0.38
CA ALA A 131 -19.44 12.91 0.76
C ALA A 131 -20.39 13.65 1.73
N GLY A 132 -20.06 13.67 3.02
CA GLY A 132 -20.97 14.26 4.01
C GLY A 132 -20.41 14.53 5.40
N THR A 133 -19.27 13.98 5.80
CA THR A 133 -18.77 14.11 7.18
C THR A 133 -17.24 14.18 7.25
N LEU A 134 -16.60 15.00 6.42
CA LEU A 134 -15.24 15.48 6.69
C LEU A 134 -15.32 16.67 7.65
N TRP A 135 -14.99 16.39 8.91
CA TRP A 135 -14.73 17.27 10.07
C TRP A 135 -14.74 18.80 9.81
N GLN A 136 -15.77 19.49 10.32
CA GLN A 136 -15.71 20.95 10.51
C GLN A 136 -15.09 21.20 11.89
N GLY A 137 -13.83 21.60 11.91
CA GLY A 137 -13.12 21.92 13.14
C GLY A 137 -13.85 22.99 13.95
N GLY A 138 -13.99 22.75 15.25
CA GLY A 138 -14.36 23.74 16.25
C GLY A 138 -13.13 24.30 16.97
#